data_AF-A0A645JAU2-F1
#
_entry.id   AF-A0A645JAU2-F1
#
_cell.length_a   1.000
_cell.length_b   1.000
_cell.length_c   1.000
_cell.angle_alpha   90.00
_cell.angle_beta   90.00
_cell.angle_gamma   90.00
#
_symmetry.space_group_name_H-M   'P 1'
#
loop_
_entity.id
_entity.type
_entity.pdbx_description
1 polymer ?
#
loop_
_entity_poly.entity_id
_entity_poly.type
_entity_poly.pdbx_seq_one_letter_code
_entity_poly.pdbx_strand_id
1 'polypeptide(L)'
;MRPLNEMFPIGSGAVISAVDLIRGIGVYAGLEVIMVEGATGLYDTNYEGKAAAALKALKEKDFVYLHIEASDEAGHEGDAALKVKTIEYLDARIVKTIYEETSQWDEPVTIAILPDHPTPCDIRTQTREPIPFLI
;
A
#
# COMPACT_ATOMS: atom_id res chain seq x y z
N MET A 1 15.12 3.44 15.55
CA MET A 1 14.10 4.34 14.94
C MET A 1 13.13 4.69 16.06
N ARG A 2 12.63 5.94 16.13
CA ARG A 2 11.51 6.25 17.03
C ARG A 2 10.21 5.79 16.35
N PRO A 3 9.29 5.11 17.07
CA PRO A 3 7.97 4.76 16.53
C PRO A 3 7.16 6.00 16.12
N LEU A 4 6.16 5.82 15.24
CA LEU A 4 5.35 6.91 14.72
C LEU A 4 4.54 7.63 15.80
N ASN A 5 4.06 6.90 16.81
CA ASN A 5 3.30 7.48 17.93
C ASN A 5 4.14 8.37 18.86
N GLU A 6 5.48 8.28 18.81
CA GLU A 6 6.38 9.19 19.52
C GLU A 6 6.70 10.46 18.70
N MET A 7 6.39 10.46 17.40
CA MET A 7 6.75 11.52 16.46
C MET A 7 5.54 12.33 15.96
N PHE A 8 4.37 11.68 15.88
CA PHE A 8 3.15 12.21 15.29
C PHE A 8 1.95 11.91 16.20
N PRO A 9 0.83 12.64 16.07
CA PRO A 9 -0.39 12.39 16.83
C PRO A 9 -1.15 11.16 16.29
N ILE A 10 -0.48 10.01 16.25
CA ILE A 10 -1.03 8.71 15.86
C ILE A 10 -1.01 7.85 17.12
N GLY A 11 -2.17 7.52 17.67
CA GLY A 11 -2.26 6.67 18.87
C GLY A 11 -2.01 5.21 18.54
N SER A 12 -2.54 4.74 17.41
CA SER A 12 -2.32 3.39 16.90
C SER A 12 -2.38 3.32 15.38
N GLY A 13 -1.67 2.36 14.79
CA GLY A 13 -1.72 2.15 13.35
C GLY A 13 -1.36 0.73 12.93
N ALA A 14 -1.58 0.42 11.66
CA ALA A 14 -1.32 -0.88 11.07
C ALA A 14 -0.51 -0.82 9.77
N VAL A 15 0.19 -1.91 9.46
CA VAL A 15 0.89 -2.15 8.19
C VAL A 15 0.32 -3.41 7.52
N ILE A 16 -0.10 -3.29 6.27
CA ILE A 16 -0.58 -4.40 5.44
C ILE A 16 0.34 -4.52 4.23
N SER A 17 1.13 -5.60 4.17
CA SER A 17 2.03 -5.85 3.05
C SER A 17 2.17 -7.35 2.78
N ALA A 18 2.50 -7.69 1.53
CA ALA A 18 2.96 -9.02 1.16
C ALA A 18 4.47 -9.21 1.42
N VAL A 19 5.22 -8.11 1.52
CA VAL A 19 6.69 -8.09 1.54
C VAL A 19 7.20 -7.99 2.98
N ASP A 20 8.06 -8.94 3.37
CA ASP A 20 8.59 -9.03 4.74
C ASP A 20 9.42 -7.81 5.17
N LEU A 21 10.17 -7.21 4.24
CA LEU A 21 10.92 -6.00 4.50
C LEU A 21 10.01 -4.86 4.98
N ILE A 22 8.91 -4.63 4.27
CA ILE A 22 7.93 -3.58 4.60
C ILE A 22 7.24 -3.88 5.93
N ARG A 23 6.91 -5.15 6.22
CA ARG A 23 6.38 -5.56 7.52
C ARG A 23 7.36 -5.24 8.64
N GLY A 24 8.63 -5.59 8.46
CA GLY A 24 9.70 -5.29 9.41
C GLY A 24 9.83 -3.80 9.68
N ILE A 25 9.84 -2.96 8.63
CA ILE A 25 9.85 -1.50 8.78
C ILE A 25 8.63 -1.02 9.57
N GLY A 26 7.44 -1.54 9.28
CA GLY A 26 6.22 -1.21 10.03
C GLY A 26 6.33 -1.58 11.52
N VAL A 27 6.91 -2.75 11.86
CA VAL A 27 7.19 -3.13 13.25
C VAL A 27 8.12 -2.12 13.93
N TYR A 28 9.22 -1.71 13.28
CA TYR A 28 10.13 -0.69 13.82
C TYR A 28 9.48 0.69 13.94
N ALA A 29 8.47 0.97 13.12
CA ALA A 29 7.64 2.18 13.17
C ALA A 29 6.52 2.11 14.22
N GLY A 30 6.35 0.98 14.93
CA GLY A 30 5.31 0.78 15.94
C GLY A 30 3.93 0.43 15.39
N LEU A 31 3.84 -0.05 14.14
CA LEU A 31 2.60 -0.46 13.49
C LEU A 31 2.31 -1.94 13.73
N GLU A 32 1.02 -2.26 13.90
CA GLU A 32 0.54 -3.65 13.94
C GLU A 32 0.59 -4.28 12.54
N VAL A 33 1.22 -5.45 12.42
CA VAL A 33 1.27 -6.18 11.14
C VAL A 33 -0.03 -6.95 10.93
N ILE A 34 -0.76 -6.61 9.88
CA ILE A 34 -1.96 -7.33 9.47
C ILE A 34 -1.62 -8.24 8.29
N MET A 35 -1.76 -9.55 8.52
CA MET A 35 -1.53 -10.58 7.52
C MET A 35 -2.82 -10.85 6.74
N VAL A 36 -2.72 -10.83 5.41
CA VAL A 36 -3.84 -11.10 4.51
C VAL A 36 -3.57 -12.40 3.77
N GLU A 37 -4.49 -13.36 3.91
CA GLU A 37 -4.42 -14.63 3.19
C GLU A 37 -4.45 -14.39 1.67
N GLY A 38 -3.56 -15.05 0.93
CA GLY A 38 -3.42 -14.85 -0.51
C GLY A 38 -2.71 -13.54 -0.93
N ALA A 39 -2.12 -12.79 0.01
CA ALA A 39 -1.28 -11.64 -0.33
C ALA A 39 0.10 -12.09 -0.84
N THR A 40 0.21 -12.43 -2.12
CA THR A 40 1.43 -12.94 -2.78
C THR A 40 2.47 -11.87 -3.09
N GLY A 41 2.07 -10.61 -3.25
CA GLY A 41 2.95 -9.54 -3.73
C GLY A 41 3.06 -9.45 -5.26
N LEU A 42 2.54 -10.43 -5.99
CA LEU A 42 2.54 -10.45 -7.45
C LEU A 42 1.20 -9.95 -8.02
N TYR A 43 1.07 -9.92 -9.35
CA TYR A 43 -0.14 -9.46 -10.04
C TYR A 43 -1.42 -10.22 -9.66
N ASP A 44 -1.28 -11.45 -9.15
CA ASP A 44 -2.36 -12.32 -8.69
C ASP A 44 -2.65 -12.20 -7.18
N THR A 45 -2.03 -11.24 -6.49
CA THR A 45 -2.23 -11.02 -5.06
C THR A 45 -3.71 -10.78 -4.72
N ASN A 46 -4.12 -11.14 -3.50
CA ASN A 46 -5.46 -10.86 -2.99
C ASN A 46 -5.67 -9.35 -2.70
N TYR A 47 -6.00 -8.56 -3.74
CA TYR A 47 -6.28 -7.14 -3.62
C TYR A 47 -7.51 -6.88 -2.74
N GLU A 48 -8.59 -7.62 -2.94
CA GLU A 48 -9.85 -7.46 -2.21
C GLU A 48 -9.65 -7.73 -0.71
N GLY A 49 -8.90 -8.79 -0.37
CA GLY A 49 -8.53 -9.08 1.01
C GLY A 49 -7.71 -7.97 1.65
N LYS A 50 -6.79 -7.36 0.89
CA LYS A 50 -5.99 -6.22 1.36
C LYS A 50 -6.84 -4.97 1.58
N ALA A 51 -7.74 -4.65 0.65
CA ALA A 51 -8.68 -3.53 0.79
C ALA A 51 -9.61 -3.73 2.00
N ALA A 52 -10.19 -4.93 2.15
CA ALA A 52 -11.06 -5.25 3.28
C ALA A 52 -10.32 -5.18 4.62
N ALA A 53 -9.07 -5.66 4.67
CA ALA A 53 -8.23 -5.55 5.86
C ALA A 53 -7.91 -4.09 6.21
N ALA A 54 -7.62 -3.25 5.22
CA ALA A 54 -7.35 -1.83 5.42
C ALA A 54 -8.59 -1.09 5.94
N LEU A 55 -9.75 -1.33 5.34
CA LEU A 55 -11.03 -0.74 5.77
C LEU A 55 -11.42 -1.19 7.18
N LYS A 56 -11.20 -2.47 7.53
CA LYS A 56 -11.41 -2.94 8.90
C LYS A 56 -10.46 -2.25 9.88
N ALA A 57 -9.18 -2.15 9.55
CA ALA A 57 -8.19 -1.52 10.40
C ALA A 57 -8.48 -0.02 10.63
N LEU A 58 -8.90 0.71 9.59
CA LEU A 58 -9.27 2.13 9.69
C LEU A 58 -10.47 2.39 10.61
N LYS A 59 -11.31 1.39 10.92
CA LYS A 59 -12.39 1.52 11.92
C LYS A 59 -11.90 1.45 13.37
N GLU A 60 -10.68 0.98 13.59
CA GLU A 60 -10.13 0.70 14.92
C GLU A 60 -8.82 1.44 15.20
N LYS A 61 -8.19 2.02 14.17
CA LYS A 61 -6.83 2.60 14.20
C LYS A 61 -6.82 3.96 13.51
N ASP A 62 -5.90 4.83 13.94
CA ASP A 62 -5.77 6.19 13.42
C ASP A 62 -5.00 6.23 12.08
N PHE A 63 -4.25 5.18 11.76
CA PHE A 63 -3.36 5.14 10.60
C PHE A 63 -3.23 3.73 10.01
N VAL A 64 -3.27 3.63 8.68
CA VAL A 64 -3.02 2.38 7.96
C VAL A 64 -2.03 2.63 6.82
N TYR A 65 -0.93 1.89 6.81
CA TYR A 65 -0.01 1.79 5.68
C TYR A 65 -0.35 0.54 4.87
N LEU A 66 -0.99 0.73 3.70
CA LEU A 66 -1.33 -0.35 2.78
C LEU A 66 -0.34 -0.40 1.63
N HIS A 67 0.32 -1.54 1.45
CA HIS A 67 1.39 -1.75 0.47
C HIS A 67 1.01 -2.74 -0.63
N ILE A 68 1.28 -2.35 -1.88
CA ILE A 68 1.01 -3.13 -3.09
C ILE A 68 2.30 -3.22 -3.92
N GLU A 69 2.83 -4.45 -4.01
CA GLU A 69 4.14 -4.74 -4.62
C GLU A 69 4.07 -4.97 -6.14
N ALA A 70 2.92 -5.46 -6.65
CA ALA A 70 2.81 -6.04 -7.99
C ALA A 70 3.27 -5.13 -9.15
N SER A 71 3.19 -3.81 -8.98
CA SER A 71 3.63 -2.83 -9.99
C SER A 71 5.14 -2.71 -10.08
N ASP A 72 5.86 -2.94 -8.98
CA ASP A 72 7.32 -2.93 -8.94
C ASP A 72 7.88 -4.19 -9.60
N GLU A 73 7.34 -5.36 -9.25
CA GLU A 73 7.67 -6.65 -9.84
C GLU A 73 7.50 -6.66 -11.36
N ALA A 74 6.39 -6.11 -11.87
CA ALA A 74 6.20 -5.95 -13.33
C ALA A 74 7.25 -5.00 -13.97
N GLY A 75 7.72 -4.01 -13.22
CA GLY A 75 8.82 -3.14 -13.60
C GLY A 75 10.15 -3.90 -13.70
N HIS A 76 10.48 -4.72 -12.71
CA HIS A 76 11.67 -5.57 -12.68
C HIS A 76 11.68 -6.61 -13.81
N GLU A 77 10.53 -7.20 -14.15
CA GLU A 77 10.40 -8.11 -15.30
C GLU A 77 10.53 -7.39 -16.66
N GLY A 78 10.39 -6.07 -16.67
CA GLY A 78 10.36 -5.26 -17.88
C GLY A 78 9.11 -5.47 -18.73
N ASP A 79 8.03 -5.97 -18.12
CA ASP A 79 6.74 -6.17 -18.78
C ASP A 79 5.87 -4.93 -18.61
N ALA A 80 5.95 -4.03 -19.59
CA ALA A 80 5.17 -2.79 -19.60
C ALA A 80 3.65 -3.04 -19.63
N ALA A 81 3.19 -4.09 -20.32
CA ALA A 81 1.77 -4.40 -20.42
C ALA A 81 1.22 -4.90 -19.07
N LEU A 82 1.98 -5.77 -18.40
CA LEU A 82 1.64 -6.22 -17.05
C LEU A 82 1.70 -5.06 -16.06
N LYS A 83 2.69 -4.16 -16.17
CA LYS A 83 2.80 -3.00 -15.28
C LYS A 83 1.62 -2.04 -15.40
N VAL A 84 1.15 -1.78 -16.62
CA VAL A 84 -0.09 -1.02 -16.83
C VAL A 84 -1.28 -1.73 -16.17
N LYS A 85 -1.40 -3.04 -16.39
CA LYS A 85 -2.48 -3.86 -15.84
C LYS A 85 -2.50 -3.87 -14.30
N THR A 86 -1.34 -3.92 -13.64
CA THR A 86 -1.27 -3.87 -12.17
C THR A 86 -1.63 -2.50 -11.61
N ILE A 87 -1.35 -1.41 -12.34
CA ILE A 87 -1.84 -0.06 -12.00
C ILE A 87 -3.36 0.02 -12.15
N GLU A 88 -3.94 -0.53 -13.21
CA GLU A 88 -5.40 -0.61 -13.38
C GLU A 88 -6.07 -1.45 -12.26
N TYR A 89 -5.41 -2.53 -11.83
CA TYR A 89 -5.86 -3.32 -10.68
C TYR A 89 -5.77 -2.55 -9.36
N LEU A 90 -4.69 -1.79 -9.15
CA LEU A 90 -4.57 -0.89 -8.00
C LEU A 90 -5.73 0.12 -7.98
N ASP A 91 -5.99 0.79 -9.09
CA ASP A 91 -7.08 1.77 -9.21
C ASP A 91 -8.45 1.14 -8.90
N ALA A 92 -8.82 0.09 -9.64
CA ALA A 92 -10.16 -0.48 -9.57
C ALA A 92 -10.43 -1.30 -8.30
N ARG A 93 -9.42 -2.00 -7.77
CA ARG A 93 -9.59 -3.01 -6.70
C ARG A 93 -9.16 -2.50 -5.33
N ILE A 94 -8.30 -1.47 -5.26
CA ILE A 94 -7.84 -0.86 -4.01
C ILE A 94 -8.36 0.56 -3.87
N VAL A 95 -7.91 1.47 -4.74
CA VAL A 95 -8.13 2.91 -4.57
C VAL A 95 -9.61 3.24 -4.61
N LYS A 96 -10.31 2.82 -5.67
CA LYS A 96 -11.75 2.99 -5.80
C LYS A 96 -12.50 2.39 -4.61
N THR A 97 -12.22 1.14 -4.26
CA THR A 97 -12.87 0.43 -3.14
C THR A 97 -12.73 1.18 -1.82
N ILE A 98 -11.52 1.62 -1.49
CA ILE A 98 -11.25 2.33 -0.23
C ILE A 98 -11.91 3.70 -0.25
N TYR A 99 -11.73 4.46 -1.33
CA TYR A 99 -12.27 5.81 -1.45
C TYR A 99 -13.81 5.83 -1.41
N GLU A 100 -14.47 4.96 -2.17
CA GLU A 100 -15.94 4.88 -2.19
C GLU A 100 -16.48 4.50 -0.82
N GLU A 101 -15.88 3.53 -0.13
CA GLU A 101 -16.31 3.14 1.22
C GLU A 101 -16.09 4.26 2.25
N THR A 102 -14.89 4.84 2.31
CA THR A 102 -14.58 5.88 3.32
C THR A 102 -15.30 7.19 3.04
N SER A 103 -15.70 7.46 1.79
CA SER A 103 -16.53 8.63 1.44
C SER A 103 -17.92 8.62 2.10
N GLN A 104 -18.38 7.44 2.55
CA GLN A 104 -19.66 7.27 3.22
C GLN A 104 -19.54 7.31 4.76
N TRP A 105 -18.33 7.46 5.31
CA TRP A 105 -18.12 7.49 6.75
C TRP A 105 -18.37 8.90 7.31
N ASP A 106 -18.87 8.97 8.54
CA ASP A 106 -19.05 10.24 9.25
C ASP A 106 -17.71 10.92 9.57
N GLU A 107 -16.68 10.11 9.84
CA GLU A 107 -15.32 10.57 10.09
C GLU A 107 -14.52 10.66 8.77
N PRO A 108 -13.97 11.84 8.41
CA PRO A 108 -13.25 12.00 7.16
C PRO A 108 -11.91 11.28 7.20
N VAL A 109 -11.66 10.47 6.18
CA VAL A 109 -10.37 9.76 5.99
C VAL A 109 -9.51 10.53 4.97
N THR A 110 -8.29 10.88 5.36
CA THR A 110 -7.29 11.43 4.43
C THR A 110 -6.54 10.29 3.76
N ILE A 111 -6.44 10.29 2.43
CA ILE A 111 -5.81 9.21 1.65
C ILE A 111 -4.65 9.78 0.85
N ALA A 112 -3.43 9.35 1.15
CA ALA A 112 -2.26 9.64 0.33
C ALA A 112 -1.90 8.41 -0.53
N ILE A 113 -1.67 8.62 -1.82
CA ILE A 113 -1.29 7.56 -2.78
C ILE A 113 -0.01 7.96 -3.48
N LEU A 114 1.00 7.10 -3.38
CA LEU A 114 2.32 7.30 -3.94
C LEU A 114 3.07 5.96 -4.02
N PRO A 115 3.94 5.75 -5.03
CA PRO A 115 4.95 4.71 -4.96
C PRO A 115 6.13 5.20 -4.08
N ASP A 116 6.89 4.26 -3.54
CA ASP A 116 8.10 4.51 -2.76
C ASP A 116 9.32 4.83 -3.66
N HIS A 117 9.37 4.26 -4.87
CA HIS A 117 10.37 4.59 -5.89
C HIS A 117 9.88 4.32 -7.33
N PRO A 118 10.55 4.90 -8.36
CA PRO A 118 10.32 4.51 -9.74
C PRO A 118 11.15 3.31 -10.16
N THR A 119 10.52 2.35 -10.84
CA THR A 119 11.17 1.16 -11.43
C THR A 119 10.82 1.04 -12.92
N PRO A 120 11.50 1.77 -13.82
CA PRO A 120 11.20 1.78 -15.25
C PRO A 120 11.41 0.40 -15.90
N CYS A 121 10.49 -0.03 -16.77
CA CYS A 121 10.53 -1.37 -17.39
C CYS A 121 11.73 -1.59 -18.33
N ASP A 122 12.26 -0.53 -18.92
CA ASP A 122 13.45 -0.56 -19.77
C ASP A 122 14.75 -0.71 -18.96
N ILE A 123 14.78 -0.13 -17.76
CA ILE A 123 15.91 -0.20 -16.83
C ILE A 123 15.84 -1.45 -15.93
N ARG A 124 14.63 -1.94 -15.62
CA ARG A 124 14.36 -3.13 -14.80
C ARG A 124 14.94 -3.09 -13.39
N THR A 125 15.24 -1.89 -12.91
CA THR A 125 15.70 -1.66 -11.55
C THR A 125 15.26 -0.29 -11.05
N GLN A 126 15.36 -0.09 -9.75
CA GLN A 126 14.95 1.13 -9.08
C GLN A 126 15.82 2.30 -9.54
N THR A 127 15.18 3.44 -9.74
CA THR A 127 15.82 4.70 -10.11
C THR A 127 15.54 5.76 -9.04
N ARG A 128 16.09 6.96 -9.23
CA ARG A 128 16.00 8.05 -8.25
C ARG A 128 15.20 9.25 -8.76
N GLU A 129 14.48 9.06 -9.86
CA GLU A 129 13.62 10.09 -10.41
C GLU A 129 12.47 10.41 -9.43
N PRO A 130 11.94 11.63 -9.44
CA PRO A 130 10.77 11.98 -8.64
C PRO A 130 9.56 11.08 -8.94
N ILE A 131 8.76 10.81 -7.91
CA ILE A 131 7.55 10.02 -8.00
C ILE A 131 6.28 10.90 -8.01
N PRO A 132 5.21 10.49 -8.71
CA PRO A 132 3.92 11.15 -8.60
C PRO A 132 3.26 10.80 -7.26
N PHE A 133 2.49 11.74 -6.71
CA PHE A 133 1.68 11.50 -5.53
C PHE A 133 0.37 12.29 -5.60
N LEU A 134 -0.62 11.84 -4.84
CA LEU A 134 -1.86 12.58 -4.56
C LEU A 134 -2.23 12.43 -3.08
N ILE A 135 -2.92 13.44 -2.55
CA ILE A 135 -3.48 13.48 -1.19
C ILE A 135 -4.89 14.05 -1.30
#